data_AF-W9VXA2-F1
#
_entry.id   AF-W9VXA2-F1
#
_cell.length_a   1.000
_cell.length_b   1.000
_cell.length_c   1.000
_cell.angle_alpha   90.00
_cell.angle_beta   90.00
_cell.angle_gamma   90.00
#
_symmetry.space_group_name_H-M   'P 1'
#
loop_
_entity.id
_entity.type
_entity.pdbx_description
1 polymer ?
#
loop_
_entity_poly.entity_id
_entity_poly.type
_entity_poly.pdbx_seq_one_letter_code
_entity_poly.pdbx_strand_id
1 'polypeptide(L)'
;MAADAVARPATQSSFLRTLYILAAILNASGVPYALTILRRTNGALSRKAHRLAGSGPRNGQIIALRYAFHERRSVERDRGMGTAEAIERWGWHNYVRTLVLVLGTVVGAVAVALDGK
;
A
#
# COMPACT_ATOMS: atom_id res chain seq x y z
N MET A 1 50.09 -19.32 0.36
CA MET A 1 48.96 -19.80 -0.47
C MET A 1 47.93 -18.69 -0.55
N ALA A 2 47.85 -18.05 -1.71
CA ALA A 2 46.80 -17.12 -2.09
C ALA A 2 45.75 -17.86 -2.95
N ALA A 3 44.60 -17.22 -3.19
CA ALA A 3 43.35 -17.72 -3.76
C ALA A 3 42.49 -18.42 -2.69
N ASP A 4 41.31 -17.95 -2.26
CA ASP A 4 40.18 -17.46 -3.07
C ASP A 4 39.39 -16.36 -2.34
N ALA A 5 39.87 -15.11 -2.39
CA ALA A 5 38.92 -14.00 -2.34
C ALA A 5 38.29 -13.95 -3.73
N VAL A 6 37.25 -14.75 -3.96
CA VAL A 6 36.40 -14.65 -5.15
C VAL A 6 35.93 -13.20 -5.17
N ALA A 7 36.56 -12.40 -6.02
CA ALA A 7 36.17 -11.05 -6.29
C ALA A 7 34.76 -11.14 -6.87
N ARG A 8 33.73 -11.02 -6.01
CA ARG A 8 32.37 -10.78 -6.47
C ARG A 8 32.50 -9.58 -7.42
N PRO A 9 32.26 -9.73 -8.73
CA PRO A 9 32.49 -8.66 -9.67
C PRO A 9 31.77 -7.42 -9.17
N ALA A 10 32.43 -6.25 -9.20
CA ALA A 10 31.89 -5.01 -8.63
C ALA A 10 30.46 -4.68 -9.14
N THR A 11 30.13 -5.19 -10.33
CA THR A 11 28.79 -5.17 -10.95
C THR A 11 27.75 -6.04 -10.24
N GLN A 12 28.09 -7.25 -9.75
CA GLN A 12 27.20 -8.08 -8.91
C GLN A 12 26.88 -7.37 -7.59
N SER A 13 27.88 -6.75 -6.97
CA SER A 13 27.69 -5.96 -5.75
C SER A 13 26.77 -4.77 -5.98
N SER A 14 26.97 -4.02 -7.08
CA SER A 14 26.12 -2.89 -7.45
C SER A 14 24.69 -3.31 -7.82
N PHE A 15 24.53 -4.41 -8.55
CA PHE A 15 23.24 -4.95 -8.95
C PHE A 15 22.43 -5.48 -7.76
N LEU A 16 23.03 -6.32 -6.90
CA LEU A 16 22.39 -6.82 -5.68
C LEU A 16 21.97 -5.67 -4.75
N ARG A 17 22.86 -4.68 -4.56
CA ARG A 17 22.54 -3.47 -3.78
C ARG A 17 21.35 -2.73 -4.36
N THR A 18 21.28 -2.61 -5.70
CA THR A 18 20.14 -1.99 -6.38
C THR A 18 18.84 -2.75 -6.12
N LEU A 19 18.86 -4.08 -6.22
CA LEU A 19 17.68 -4.90 -5.94
C LEU A 19 17.20 -4.75 -4.50
N TYR A 20 18.11 -4.79 -3.52
CA TYR A 20 17.76 -4.59 -2.11
C TYR A 20 17.17 -3.18 -1.87
N ILE A 21 17.75 -2.14 -2.46
CA ILE A 21 17.23 -0.77 -2.37
C ILE A 21 15.82 -0.69 -2.99
N LEU A 22 15.62 -1.26 -4.18
CA LEU A 22 14.31 -1.28 -4.83
C LEU A 22 13.26 -2.03 -4.01
N ALA A 23 13.61 -3.21 -3.49
CA ALA A 23 12.73 -3.97 -2.60
C ALA A 23 12.32 -3.17 -1.36
N ALA A 24 13.27 -2.48 -0.74
CA ALA A 24 13.01 -1.63 0.43
C ALA A 24 12.08 -0.46 0.09
N ILE A 25 12.37 0.28 -0.99
CA ILE A 25 11.56 1.42 -1.42
C ILE A 25 10.13 0.99 -1.76
N LEU A 26 9.96 -0.05 -2.58
CA LEU A 26 8.65 -0.52 -3.03
C LEU A 26 7.79 -0.97 -1.84
N ASN A 27 8.34 -1.78 -0.94
CA ASN A 27 7.60 -2.25 0.23
C ASN A 27 7.28 -1.13 1.23
N ALA A 28 8.26 -0.26 1.52
CA ALA A 28 8.06 0.85 2.45
C ALA A 28 7.06 1.88 1.92
N SER A 29 7.00 2.10 0.60
CA SER A 29 6.11 3.09 -0.04
C SER A 29 4.61 2.83 0.22
N GLY A 30 4.22 1.58 0.49
CA GLY A 30 2.84 1.23 0.75
C GLY A 30 2.25 1.89 2.01
N VAL A 31 3.09 2.18 3.01
CA VAL A 31 2.67 2.80 4.28
C VAL A 31 2.29 4.28 4.11
N PRO A 32 3.16 5.18 3.61
CA PRO A 32 2.79 6.58 3.42
C PRO A 32 1.65 6.72 2.42
N TYR A 33 1.59 5.87 1.38
CA TYR A 33 0.48 5.85 0.44
C TYR A 33 -0.86 5.49 1.12
N ALA A 34 -0.86 4.45 1.95
CA ALA A 34 -2.04 4.04 2.70
C ALA A 34 -2.53 5.14 3.65
N LEU A 35 -1.61 5.80 4.36
CA LEU A 35 -1.94 6.83 5.34
C LEU A 35 -2.37 8.17 4.72
N THR A 36 -1.94 8.47 3.50
CA THR A 36 -2.23 9.78 2.87
C THR A 36 -3.39 9.72 1.89
N ILE A 37 -3.41 8.76 0.96
CA ILE A 37 -4.38 8.69 -0.12
C ILE A 37 -5.53 7.74 0.23
N LEU A 38 -5.22 6.47 0.54
CA LEU A 38 -6.26 5.49 0.82
C LEU A 38 -7.06 5.83 2.07
N ARG A 39 -6.41 6.30 3.13
CA ARG A 39 -7.07 6.69 4.39
C ARG A 39 -8.27 7.60 4.16
N ARG A 40 -8.13 8.63 3.31
CA ARG A 40 -9.20 9.59 3.02
C ARG A 40 -10.35 8.94 2.26
N THR A 41 -10.01 8.11 1.27
CA THR A 41 -11.00 7.37 0.46
C THR A 41 -11.73 6.33 1.32
N ASN A 42 -11.04 5.63 2.20
CA ASN A 42 -11.62 4.66 3.13
C ASN A 42 -12.51 5.35 4.19
N GLY A 43 -12.11 6.53 4.67
CA GLY A 43 -12.94 7.36 5.54
C GLY A 43 -14.24 7.78 4.85
N ALA A 44 -14.16 8.24 3.60
CA ALA A 44 -15.33 8.56 2.79
C ALA A 44 -16.24 7.34 2.57
N LEU A 45 -15.68 6.19 2.20
CA LEU A 45 -16.43 4.94 2.04
C LEU A 45 -17.09 4.49 3.36
N SER A 46 -16.42 4.63 4.50
CA SER A 46 -17.00 4.32 5.80
C SER A 46 -18.23 5.19 6.10
N ARG A 47 -18.21 6.47 5.72
CA ARG A 47 -19.36 7.38 5.84
C ARG A 47 -20.50 6.98 4.91
N LYS A 48 -20.19 6.59 3.68
CA LYS A 48 -21.19 6.10 2.71
C LYS A 48 -21.84 4.80 3.18
N ALA A 49 -21.04 3.84 3.64
CA ALA A 49 -21.50 2.58 4.20
C ALA A 49 -22.40 2.82 5.44
N HIS A 50 -22.01 3.72 6.33
CA HIS A 50 -22.82 4.10 7.48
C HIS A 50 -24.19 4.67 7.09
N ARG A 51 -24.27 5.48 6.02
CA ARG A 51 -25.56 5.97 5.49
C ARG A 51 -26.40 4.85 4.87
N LEU A 52 -25.78 3.93 4.14
CA LEU A 52 -26.45 2.79 3.49
C LEU A 52 -26.99 1.78 4.51
N ALA A 53 -26.31 1.59 5.65
CA ALA A 53 -26.75 0.68 6.69
C ALA A 53 -28.08 1.11 7.35
N GLY A 54 -28.44 2.39 7.28
CA GLY A 54 -29.72 2.92 7.77
C GLY A 54 -29.83 3.03 9.29
N SER A 55 -31.00 3.46 9.77
CA SER A 55 -31.30 3.68 11.19
C SER A 55 -31.91 2.43 11.82
N GLY A 56 -31.11 1.72 12.63
CA GLY A 56 -31.57 0.58 13.43
C GLY A 56 -30.64 0.35 14.64
N PRO A 57 -31.08 -0.40 15.67
CA PRO A 57 -30.35 -0.54 16.94
C PRO A 57 -28.93 -1.14 16.79
N ARG A 58 -28.63 -1.76 15.65
CA ARG A 58 -27.29 -2.27 15.27
C ARG A 58 -26.68 -1.61 14.03
N ASN A 59 -27.41 -0.74 13.31
CA ASN A 59 -27.07 -0.32 11.96
C ASN A 59 -26.26 0.99 11.84
N GLY A 60 -25.93 1.63 12.96
CA GLY A 60 -24.99 2.77 12.99
C GLY A 60 -23.56 2.40 13.40
N GLN A 61 -23.31 1.15 13.81
CA GLN A 61 -22.07 0.80 14.53
C GLN A 61 -20.94 0.25 13.65
N ILE A 62 -21.23 -0.10 12.39
CA ILE A 62 -20.23 -0.63 11.45
C ILE A 62 -19.49 0.53 10.78
N ILE A 63 -18.63 1.18 11.55
CA ILE A 63 -17.65 2.13 11.02
C ILE A 63 -16.36 1.36 10.79
N ALA A 64 -16.09 0.98 9.54
CA ALA A 64 -14.88 0.23 9.18
C ALA A 64 -13.59 0.97 9.62
N LEU A 65 -13.58 2.30 9.53
CA LEU A 65 -12.43 3.14 9.90
C LEU A 65 -12.83 4.34 10.76
N ARG A 66 -12.92 4.10 12.08
CA ARG A 66 -13.31 5.13 13.08
C ARG A 66 -12.43 6.38 13.04
N TYR A 67 -11.11 6.21 12.98
CA TYR A 67 -10.17 7.33 13.03
C TYR A 67 -10.23 8.26 11.80
N ALA A 68 -10.70 7.76 10.66
CA ALA A 68 -10.78 8.53 9.41
C ALA A 68 -12.19 9.05 9.12
N PHE A 69 -13.19 8.63 9.92
CA PHE A 69 -14.60 8.92 9.67
C PHE A 69 -14.97 10.40 9.83
N HIS A 70 -14.36 11.08 10.82
CA HIS A 70 -14.58 12.50 11.09
C HIS A 70 -13.44 13.40 10.57
N GLU A 71 -12.45 12.83 9.89
CA GLU A 71 -11.35 13.60 9.35
C GLU A 71 -11.86 14.54 8.26
N ARG A 72 -11.51 15.84 8.35
CA ARG A 72 -11.95 16.89 7.42
C ARG A 72 -11.80 16.47 5.95
N ARG A 73 -10.64 15.93 5.59
CA ARG A 73 -10.35 15.48 4.22
C ARG A 73 -11.20 14.30 3.76
N SER A 74 -11.59 13.41 4.68
CA SER A 74 -12.52 12.31 4.38
C SER A 74 -13.94 12.82 4.16
N VAL A 75 -14.36 13.83 4.93
CA VAL A 75 -15.68 14.46 4.77
C VAL A 75 -15.76 15.23 3.46
N GLU A 76 -14.74 16.02 3.12
CA GLU A 76 -14.64 16.71 1.83
C GLU A 76 -14.71 15.72 0.67
N ARG A 77 -13.97 14.60 0.78
CA ARG A 77 -13.93 13.55 -0.23
C ARG A 77 -15.23 12.76 -0.35
N ASP A 78 -15.96 12.56 0.75
CA ASP A 78 -17.30 11.96 0.78
C ASP A 78 -18.32 12.84 0.05
N ARG A 79 -18.27 14.16 0.26
CA ARG A 79 -19.16 15.13 -0.40
C ARG A 79 -18.87 15.30 -1.89
N GLY A 80 -17.60 15.20 -2.29
CA GLY A 80 -17.15 15.45 -3.66
C GLY A 80 -17.22 14.26 -4.62
N MET A 81 -17.71 13.08 -4.19
CA MET A 81 -17.78 11.89 -5.04
C MET A 81 -19.03 11.05 -4.79
N GLY A 82 -19.54 10.43 -5.84
CA GLY A 82 -20.57 9.40 -5.76
C GLY A 82 -20.07 8.11 -5.10
N THR A 83 -20.98 7.21 -4.73
CA THR A 83 -20.61 5.91 -4.12
C THR A 83 -19.88 5.00 -5.08
N ALA A 84 -20.39 4.85 -6.32
CA ALA A 84 -19.75 4.01 -7.34
C ALA A 84 -18.33 4.51 -7.66
N GLU A 85 -18.17 5.81 -7.91
CA GLU A 85 -16.88 6.46 -8.15
C GLU A 85 -15.90 6.25 -6.97
N ALA A 86 -16.38 6.36 -5.73
CA ALA A 86 -15.55 6.14 -4.55
C ALA A 86 -15.06 4.68 -4.45
N ILE A 87 -15.91 3.70 -4.81
CA ILE A 87 -15.56 2.28 -4.84
C ILE A 87 -14.56 2.00 -5.96
N GLU A 88 -14.77 2.56 -7.15
CA GLU A 88 -13.86 2.39 -8.29
C GLU A 88 -12.46 2.94 -7.97
N ARG A 89 -12.37 4.17 -7.46
CA ARG A 89 -11.09 4.77 -7.04
C ARG A 89 -10.43 3.98 -5.91
N TRP A 90 -11.22 3.50 -4.96
CA TRP A 90 -10.70 2.62 -3.90
C TRP A 90 -10.12 1.32 -4.48
N GLY A 91 -10.83 0.68 -5.40
CA GLY A 91 -10.38 -0.53 -6.08
C GLY A 91 -9.07 -0.29 -6.83
N TRP A 92 -9.01 0.79 -7.61
CA TRP A 92 -7.80 1.19 -8.34
C TRP A 92 -6.60 1.43 -7.40
N HIS A 93 -6.79 2.19 -6.32
CA HIS A 93 -5.71 2.45 -5.36
C HIS A 93 -5.21 1.17 -4.66
N ASN A 94 -6.09 0.24 -4.34
CA ASN A 94 -5.68 -1.05 -3.78
C ASN A 94 -4.97 -1.92 -4.81
N TYR A 95 -5.44 -1.95 -6.05
CA TYR A 95 -4.80 -2.68 -7.14
C TYR A 95 -3.35 -2.22 -7.34
N VAL A 96 -3.13 -0.90 -7.49
CA VAL A 96 -1.78 -0.33 -7.64
C VAL A 96 -0.91 -0.63 -6.43
N ARG A 97 -1.44 -0.45 -5.21
CA ARG A 97 -0.69 -0.75 -3.98
C ARG A 97 -0.28 -2.22 -3.93
N THR A 98 -1.18 -3.14 -4.23
CA THR A 98 -0.89 -4.57 -4.25
C THR A 98 0.20 -4.90 -5.26
N LEU A 99 0.12 -4.37 -6.48
CA LEU A 99 1.15 -4.56 -7.49
C LEU A 99 2.53 -4.09 -6.99
N VAL A 100 2.63 -2.89 -6.41
CA VAL A 100 3.89 -2.34 -5.89
C VAL A 100 4.48 -3.24 -4.79
N LEU A 101 3.65 -3.71 -3.86
CA LEU A 101 4.10 -4.59 -2.77
C LEU A 101 4.53 -5.97 -3.27
N VAL A 102 3.78 -6.56 -4.21
CA VAL A 102 4.13 -7.84 -4.83
C VAL A 102 5.46 -7.72 -5.57
N LEU A 103 5.63 -6.68 -6.40
CA LEU A 103 6.88 -6.41 -7.10
C LEU A 103 8.05 -6.23 -6.12
N GLY A 104 7.88 -5.43 -5.07
CA GLY A 104 8.90 -5.24 -4.04
C GLY A 104 9.29 -6.55 -3.36
N THR A 105 8.31 -7.41 -3.06
CA THR A 105 8.54 -8.73 -2.47
C THR A 105 9.30 -9.65 -3.43
N VAL A 106 8.90 -9.71 -4.70
CA VAL A 106 9.58 -10.51 -5.73
C VAL A 106 11.02 -10.04 -5.93
N VAL A 107 11.25 -8.73 -6.03
CA VAL A 107 12.60 -8.14 -6.17
C VAL A 107 13.48 -8.52 -4.97
N GLY A 108 12.95 -8.44 -3.75
CA GLY A 108 13.68 -8.86 -2.55
C GLY A 108 14.01 -10.35 -2.54
N ALA A 109 13.05 -11.20 -2.92
CA ALA A 109 13.27 -12.64 -3.03
C ALA A 109 14.35 -12.98 -4.07
N VAL A 110 14.36 -12.31 -5.22
CA VAL A 110 15.40 -12.46 -6.25
C VAL A 110 16.77 -12.01 -5.71
N ALA A 111 16.83 -10.88 -5.00
CA ALA A 111 18.07 -10.41 -4.39
C ALA A 111 18.67 -11.47 -3.44
N VAL A 112 17.85 -12.02 -2.54
CA VAL A 112 18.27 -13.06 -1.60
C VAL A 112 18.74 -14.33 -2.34
N ALA A 113 17.99 -14.77 -3.36
CA ALA A 113 18.34 -15.96 -4.13
C ALA A 113 19.64 -15.81 -4.94
N LEU A 114 20.02 -14.58 -5.30
CA LEU A 114 21.27 -14.27 -6.00
C LEU A 114 22.44 -14.04 -5.03
N ASP A 115 22.18 -13.54 -3.82
CA ASP A 115 23.20 -13.27 -2.79
C ASP A 115 23.65 -14.54 -2.05
N GLY A 116 22.76 -15.54 -1.95
CA GLY A 116 23.04 -16.88 -1.43
C GLY A 116 23.67 -17.85 -2.44
N LYS A 117 23.97 -17.39 -3.66
CA LYS A 117 24.76 -18.08 -4.68
C LYS A 117 26.17 -17.50 -4.75
#